data_AF-A0A9Q6PS88-F1
#
_entry.id   AF-A0A9Q6PS88-F1
#
_cell.length_a   1.000
_cell.length_b   1.000
_cell.length_c   1.000
_cell.angle_alpha   90.00
_cell.angle_beta   90.00
_cell.angle_gamma   90.00
#
_symmetry.space_group_name_H-M   'P 1'
#
loop_
_entity.id
_entity.type
_entity.pdbx_description
1 polymer ?
#
loop_
_entity_poly.entity_id
_entity_poly.type
_entity_poly.pdbx_seq_one_letter_code
_entity_poly.pdbx_strand_id
1 'polypeptide(L)' 'MPSPYSYDLRIRALKMIDEGILITQVSKLLKISRDTLHRWKNRRDHTGDVKARFGYQTGYNHKISDMEEF' A
#
# COMPACT_ATOMS: atom_id res chain seq x y z
N MET A 1 -8.09 -2.92 -20.42
CA MET A 1 -8.18 -3.14 -18.96
C MET A 1 -7.61 -1.94 -18.25
N PRO A 2 -8.22 -1.42 -17.17
CA PRO A 2 -7.60 -0.36 -16.39
C PRO A 2 -6.23 -0.83 -15.89
N SER A 3 -5.24 0.04 -15.99
CA SER A 3 -3.88 -0.29 -15.56
C SER A 3 -3.89 -0.60 -14.05
N PRO A 4 -3.28 -1.70 -13.59
CA PRO A 4 -3.19 -2.00 -12.18
C PRO A 4 -2.46 -0.87 -11.43
N TYR A 5 -2.96 -0.49 -10.26
CA TYR A 5 -2.28 0.47 -9.38
C TYR A 5 -0.82 0.05 -9.12
N SER A 6 0.11 1.02 -9.16
CA SER A 6 1.55 0.80 -8.92
C SER A 6 1.82 0.13 -7.58
N TYR A 7 2.87 -0.70 -7.51
CA TYR A 7 3.21 -1.45 -6.31
C TYR A 7 3.51 -0.53 -5.12
N ASP A 8 4.25 0.56 -5.35
CA ASP A 8 4.57 1.58 -4.34
C ASP A 8 3.33 2.17 -3.69
N LEU A 9 2.28 2.41 -4.49
CA LEU A 9 1.00 2.94 -3.99
C LEU A 9 0.32 1.95 -3.03
N ARG A 10 0.40 0.65 -3.32
CA ARG A 10 -0.18 -0.40 -2.46
C ARG A 10 0.59 -0.54 -1.16
N ILE A 11 1.91 -0.53 -1.23
CA ILE A 11 2.79 -0.63 -0.06
C ILE A 11 2.60 0.59 0.84
N ARG A 12 2.59 1.80 0.26
CA ARG A 12 2.34 3.04 1.01
C ARG A 12 0.96 3.04 1.68
N ALA A 13 -0.08 2.62 0.96
CA ALA A 13 -1.43 2.55 1.52
C ALA A 13 -1.52 1.54 2.67
N LEU A 14 -0.90 0.37 2.55
CA LEU A 14 -0.90 -0.63 3.61
C LEU A 14 -0.03 -0.22 4.80
N LYS A 15 1.10 0.46 4.57
CA LYS A 15 1.94 1.00 5.65
C LYS A 15 1.16 2.00 6.50
N MET A 16 0.42 2.92 5.87
CA MET A 16 -0.46 3.85 6.59
C MET A 16 -1.49 3.12 7.46
N ILE A 17 -2.08 2.03 6.95
CA ILE A 17 -3.05 1.22 7.70
C ILE A 17 -2.36 0.50 8.88
N ASP A 18 -1.13 0.03 8.70
CA ASP A 18 -0.31 -0.62 9.73
C ASP A 18 0.09 0.37 10.85
N GLU A 19 0.37 1.63 10.48
CA GLU A 19 0.60 2.77 11.38
C GLU A 19 -0.67 3.21 12.14
N GLY A 20 -1.81 2.52 11.94
CA GLY A 20 -3.07 2.78 12.64
C GLY A 20 -3.98 3.80 11.95
N ILE A 21 -3.62 4.30 10.77
CA ILE A 21 -4.47 5.22 10.01
C ILE A 21 -5.68 4.45 9.48
N LEU A 22 -6.88 4.99 9.73
CA LEU A 22 -8.12 4.39 9.26
C LEU A 22 -8.16 4.30 7.72
N ILE A 23 -8.67 3.17 7.21
CA ILE A 23 -8.85 2.92 5.76
C ILE A 23 -9.66 4.05 5.09
N THR A 24 -10.61 4.65 5.82
CA THR A 24 -11.40 5.79 5.36
C THR A 24 -10.57 7.04 5.12
N GLN A 25 -9.57 7.29 5.97
CA GLN A 25 -8.63 8.42 5.83
C GLN A 25 -7.64 8.14 4.69
N VAL A 26 -7.08 6.94 4.62
CA VAL A 26 -6.18 6.52 3.52
C VAL A 26 -6.88 6.60 2.16
N SER A 27 -8.15 6.21 2.10
CA SER A 27 -8.99 6.32 0.90
C SER A 27 -9.11 7.77 0.41
N LYS A 28 -9.37 8.71 1.34
CA LYS A 28 -9.44 10.16 1.01
C LYS A 28 -8.09 10.72 0.59
N LEU A 29 -7.02 10.35 1.29
CA LEU A 29 -5.67 10.85 1.04
C LEU A 29 -5.13 10.40 -0.32
N LEU A 30 -5.28 9.11 -0.64
CA LEU A 30 -4.75 8.52 -1.88
C LEU A 30 -5.76 8.55 -3.04
N LYS A 31 -7.01 9.00 -2.79
CA LYS A 31 -8.13 8.96 -3.74
C LYS A 31 -8.38 7.55 -4.31
N ILE A 32 -8.26 6.55 -3.45
CA ILE A 32 -8.48 5.12 -3.78
C ILE A 32 -9.76 4.65 -3.10
N SER A 33 -10.54 3.81 -3.78
CA SER A 33 -11.73 3.20 -3.16
C SER A 33 -11.38 2.35 -1.94
N ARG A 34 -12.19 2.45 -0.89
CA ARG A 34 -12.06 1.63 0.33
C ARG A 34 -12.05 0.14 0.01
N ASP A 35 -12.85 -0.31 -0.96
CA ASP A 35 -12.91 -1.71 -1.38
C ASP A 35 -11.54 -2.22 -1.86
N THR A 36 -10.83 -1.40 -2.64
CA THR A 36 -9.48 -1.72 -3.12
C THR A 36 -8.50 -1.87 -1.96
N LEU A 37 -8.58 -1.00 -0.95
CA LEU A 37 -7.74 -1.07 0.24
C LEU A 37 -8.03 -2.32 1.08
N HIS A 38 -9.32 -2.66 1.25
CA HIS A 38 -9.73 -3.90 1.91
C HIS A 38 -9.21 -5.14 1.18
N ARG A 39 -9.29 -5.17 -0.16
CA ARG A 39 -8.75 -6.26 -0.99
C ARG A 39 -7.24 -6.42 -0.81
N TRP A 40 -6.49 -5.31 -0.76
CA TRP A 40 -5.04 -5.36 -0.53
C TRP A 40 -4.70 -5.85 0.87
N LYS A 41 -5.42 -5.38 1.90
CA LYS A 41 -5.25 -5.83 3.28
C LYS A 41 -5.54 -7.33 3.41
N ASN A 42 -6.66 -7.80 2.84
CA ASN A 42 -7.04 -9.21 2.89
C ASN A 42 -6.03 -10.11 2.16
N ARG A 43 -5.49 -9.65 1.03
CA ARG A 43 -4.44 -10.38 0.30
C ARG A 43 -3.15 -10.48 1.11
N ARG A 44 -2.71 -9.41 1.79
CA ARG A 44 -1.55 -9.42 2.70
C ARG A 44 -1.73 -10.45 3.81
N ASP A 45 -2.89 -10.45 4.44
CA ASP A 45 -3.21 -11.32 5.58
C ASP A 45 -3.23 -12.81 5.18
N HIS A 46 -3.88 -13.15 4.06
CA HIS A 46 -3.98 -14.52 3.57
C HIS A 46 -2.70 -15.08 2.94
N THR A 47 -1.86 -14.21 2.35
CA THR A 47 -0.69 -14.66 1.57
C THR A 47 0.63 -14.42 2.31
N GLY A 48 0.62 -13.69 3.43
CA GLY A 48 1.83 -13.17 4.09
C GLY A 48 2.60 -12.14 3.26
N ASP A 49 2.12 -11.80 2.06
CA ASP A 49 2.80 -10.96 1.09
C ASP A 49 1.79 -10.03 0.37
N VAL A 50 2.19 -8.78 0.15
CA VAL A 50 1.38 -7.72 -0.48
C VAL A 50 1.50 -7.77 -2.01
N LYS A 51 2.45 -8.54 -2.54
CA LYS A 51 2.75 -8.55 -3.98
C LYS A 51 1.54 -8.98 -4.80
N ALA A 52 1.28 -8.21 -5.86
CA ALA A 52 0.53 -8.75 -6.99
C ALA A 52 1.28 -9.99 -7.49
N ARG A 53 0.57 -11.03 -7.96
CA ARG A 53 1.19 -12.14 -8.69
C ARG A 53 1.85 -11.62 -9.97
N PHE A 54 3.07 -11.10 -9.91
CA PHE A 54 3.93 -10.84 -11.05
C PHE A 54 5.38 -10.89 -10.60
N GLY A 55 6.10 -11.90 -11.10
CA GLY A 55 7.52 -12.12 -10.85
C GLY A 55 8.40 -11.14 -11.60
N TYR A 56 8.52 -9.92 -11.08
CA TYR A 56 9.64 -9.04 -11.42
C TYR A 56 10.30 -8.55 -10.13
N GLN A 57 11.51 -9.06 -9.89
CA GLN A 57 12.48 -8.48 -8.98
C GLN A 57 12.90 -7.11 -9.52
N THR A 58 13.03 -6.11 -8.64
CA THR A 58 14.20 -5.21 -8.54
C THR A 58 13.82 -3.96 -7.72
N GLY A 59 14.80 -3.44 -7.00
CA GLY A 59 14.63 -2.65 -5.79
C GLY A 59 14.10 -1.24 -5.98
N TYR A 60 13.45 -0.75 -4.92
CA TYR A 60 13.52 0.65 -4.56
C TYR A 60 13.79 0.74 -3.06
N ASN A 61 15.09 0.83 -2.74
CA ASN A 61 15.59 1.27 -1.44
C ASN A 61 15.24 2.75 -1.28
N HIS A 62 13.99 3.09 -0.97
CA HIS A 62 13.76 4.36 -0.30
C HIS A 62 14.19 4.16 1.15
N LYS A 63 15.41 4.63 1.47
CA LYS A 63 15.70 5.13 2.81
C LYS A 63 14.49 5.96 3.20
N ILE A 64 13.73 5.49 4.18
CA ILE A 64 12.85 6.37 4.94
C ILE A 64 13.85 7.30 5.61
N SER A 65 14.15 8.41 4.93
CA SER A 65 14.82 9.52 5.57
C SER A 65 13.80 10.00 6.57
N ASP A 66 14.10 9.68 7.81
CA ASP A 66 13.60 10.38 8.97
C ASP A 66 13.39 11.85 8.61
N MET A 67 12.14 12.29 8.69
CA MET A 67 11.79 13.69 8.82
C MET A 67 10.84 13.74 10.01
N GLU A 68 11.44 13.47 11.17
CA GLU A 68 11.08 14.17 12.39
C GLU A 68 11.12 15.69 12.14
N GLU A 69 10.24 16.35 12.89
CA GLU A 69 10.25 17.76 13.27
C GLU A 69 9.37 18.76 12.50
N PHE A 70 8.20 18.96 13.12
CA PHE A 70 7.41 20.18 13.35
C PHE A 70 6.07 20.35 12.61
#